data_AF-A0A523QG90-F1
#
_entry.id   AF-A0A523QG90-F1
#
_cell.length_a   1.000
_cell.length_b   1.000
_cell.length_c   1.000
_cell.angle_alpha   90.00
_cell.angle_beta   90.00
_cell.angle_gamma   90.00
#
_symmetry.space_group_name_H-M   'P 1'
#
loop_
_entity.id
_entity.type
_entity.pdbx_description
1 polymer ?
#
loop_
_entity_poly.entity_id
_entity_poly.type
_entity_poly.pdbx_seq_one_letter_code
_entity_poly.pdbx_strand_id
1 'polypeptide(L)'
;MAKKQLTATDLYNYVKCAHRVYLDSNGDPKEKGEVNLFVKLLWEKGLQTEKEYLESLGDKKVVDLSKKSVKETWPETRQYMEEGAELIYQACLKYGFYVGRPDLLLRHVGASSNFGSYYYEPIDIKAGRGWEIRDGKYRKFKKHYAFQILFYQMLLGRGQGYTARVGRIINVEGEIEEFDPLTFKDEFGQALAEVQKLVQGEETSEPVLGGRCFQCEWFKHCRAWVDKTSDPTAVFFVGKSKFRLKEVGLREVRDLAEMDISKYLEPPLKIPGVGEKSLVRMKQRAQVLVDGKPLIRKGYSFPEASAEIYFDIEDDPTRGLVYLFGLLTKEDGEFRYRYFLARNPGEEEGTAREFWAFLENTEEAVYYVYSHKERSTLKHVQEKYALDEATLEKYRLSEFDLYSGLI
;
A
#
# COMPACT_ATOMS: atom_id res chain seq x y z
N MET A 1 -14.55 -6.34 -23.69
CA MET A 1 -15.96 -6.44 -23.24
C MET A 1 -16.03 -5.95 -21.82
N ALA A 2 -17.02 -5.13 -21.46
CA ALA A 2 -17.14 -4.63 -20.10
C ALA A 2 -17.29 -5.77 -19.09
N LYS A 3 -16.67 -5.63 -17.91
CA LYS A 3 -16.76 -6.60 -16.82
C LYS A 3 -18.24 -6.78 -16.42
N LYS A 4 -18.74 -8.02 -16.41
CA LYS A 4 -20.15 -8.32 -16.12
C LYS A 4 -20.45 -8.61 -14.66
N GLN A 5 -19.47 -8.49 -13.75
CA GLN A 5 -19.60 -8.90 -12.35
C GLN A 5 -18.79 -8.00 -11.42
N LEU A 6 -19.34 -7.75 -10.23
CA LEU A 6 -18.63 -7.07 -9.15
C LEU A 6 -18.02 -8.10 -8.19
N THR A 7 -16.75 -7.90 -7.86
CA THR A 7 -15.97 -8.79 -6.98
C THR A 7 -15.43 -8.07 -5.76
N ALA A 8 -15.01 -8.83 -4.75
CA ALA A 8 -14.35 -8.26 -3.56
C ALA A 8 -13.07 -7.48 -3.92
N THR A 9 -12.38 -7.87 -4.99
CA THR A 9 -11.23 -7.17 -5.54
C THR A 9 -11.59 -5.75 -6.01
N ASP A 10 -12.81 -5.51 -6.50
CA ASP A 10 -13.24 -4.17 -6.91
C ASP A 10 -13.36 -3.26 -5.69
N LEU A 11 -13.92 -3.75 -4.58
CA LEU A 11 -13.98 -3.02 -3.31
C LEU A 11 -12.58 -2.78 -2.73
N TYR A 12 -11.71 -3.79 -2.77
CA TYR A 12 -10.31 -3.66 -2.37
C TYR A 12 -9.60 -2.56 -3.19
N ASN A 13 -9.80 -2.55 -4.50
CA ASN A 13 -9.24 -1.55 -5.40
C ASN A 13 -9.87 -0.18 -5.20
N TYR A 14 -11.18 -0.09 -4.95
CA TYR A 14 -11.91 1.16 -4.71
C TYR A 14 -11.35 1.93 -3.52
N VAL A 15 -11.06 1.23 -2.41
CA VAL A 15 -10.42 1.83 -1.22
C VAL A 15 -9.08 2.49 -1.57
N LYS A 16 -8.39 1.99 -2.61
CA LYS A 16 -7.12 2.54 -3.10
C LYS A 16 -7.33 3.61 -4.17
N CYS A 17 -8.18 3.36 -5.17
CA CYS A 17 -8.41 4.19 -6.34
C CYS A 17 -9.73 3.79 -7.04
N ALA A 18 -10.74 4.67 -7.01
CA ALA A 18 -11.99 4.49 -7.74
C ALA A 18 -11.78 4.40 -9.26
N HIS A 19 -10.83 5.17 -9.80
CA HIS A 19 -10.56 5.20 -11.24
C HIS A 19 -10.05 3.86 -11.77
N ARG A 20 -9.27 3.14 -10.95
CA ARG A 20 -8.84 1.78 -11.31
C ARG A 20 -10.05 0.85 -11.47
N VAL A 21 -11.06 0.95 -10.61
CA VAL A 21 -12.26 0.09 -10.68
C VAL A 21 -13.02 0.32 -11.98
N TYR A 22 -13.19 1.59 -12.37
CA TYR A 22 -13.77 1.96 -13.65
C TYR A 22 -12.94 1.40 -14.82
N LEU A 23 -11.63 1.65 -14.85
CA LEU A 23 -10.76 1.22 -15.95
C LEU A 23 -10.65 -0.31 -16.04
N ASP A 24 -10.54 -1.03 -14.92
CA ASP A 24 -10.52 -2.50 -14.90
C ASP A 24 -11.80 -3.10 -15.51
N SER A 25 -12.92 -2.37 -15.48
CA SER A 25 -14.21 -2.82 -16.00
C SER A 25 -14.53 -2.30 -17.40
N ASN A 26 -14.15 -1.05 -17.71
CA ASN A 26 -14.62 -0.30 -18.88
C ASN A 26 -13.48 0.27 -19.74
N GLY A 27 -12.24 0.27 -19.26
CA GLY A 27 -11.07 0.75 -20.02
C GLY A 27 -10.65 -0.24 -21.12
N ASP A 28 -9.85 0.22 -22.08
CA ASP A 28 -9.25 -0.66 -23.09
C ASP A 28 -8.09 -1.46 -22.46
N PRO A 29 -8.17 -2.80 -22.37
CA PRO A 29 -7.08 -3.62 -21.82
C PRO A 29 -5.73 -3.42 -22.51
N LYS A 30 -5.70 -2.94 -23.76
CA LYS A 30 -4.45 -2.64 -24.48
C LYS A 30 -3.67 -1.46 -23.90
N GLU A 31 -4.32 -0.60 -23.12
CA GLU A 31 -3.69 0.54 -22.46
C GLU A 31 -3.07 0.17 -21.10
N LYS A 32 -3.26 -1.07 -20.64
CA LYS A 32 -2.56 -1.59 -19.46
C LYS A 32 -1.08 -1.74 -19.77
N GLY A 33 -0.25 -1.19 -18.87
CA GLY A 33 1.17 -1.51 -18.82
C GLY A 33 1.42 -2.87 -18.18
N GLU A 34 2.70 -3.23 -18.11
CA GLU A 34 3.11 -4.45 -17.43
C GLU A 34 2.85 -4.37 -15.92
N VAL A 35 2.49 -5.52 -15.33
CA VAL A 35 2.39 -5.67 -13.88
C VAL A 35 3.77 -5.47 -13.27
N ASN A 36 3.86 -4.52 -12.33
CA ASN A 36 5.07 -4.23 -11.56
C ASN A 36 5.61 -5.50 -10.86
N LEU A 37 6.91 -5.75 -10.93
CA LEU A 37 7.56 -6.92 -10.33
C LEU A 37 7.30 -7.04 -8.82
N PHE A 38 7.27 -5.92 -8.09
CA PHE A 38 6.93 -5.91 -6.68
C PHE A 38 5.49 -6.37 -6.43
N VAL A 39 4.55 -6.06 -7.34
CA VAL A 39 3.17 -6.56 -7.24
C VAL A 39 3.11 -8.07 -7.46
N LYS A 40 3.88 -8.61 -8.42
CA LYS A 40 4.00 -10.06 -8.61
C LYS A 40 4.58 -10.74 -7.38
N LEU A 41 5.65 -10.17 -6.80
CA LEU A 41 6.24 -10.66 -5.55
C LEU A 41 5.23 -10.69 -4.40
N LEU A 42 4.38 -9.66 -4.27
CA LEU A 42 3.32 -9.64 -3.26
C LEU A 42 2.27 -10.73 -3.48
N TRP A 43 1.93 -11.06 -4.74
CA TRP A 43 1.02 -12.17 -5.04
C TRP A 43 1.63 -13.52 -4.71
N GLU A 44 2.89 -13.74 -5.09
CA GLU A 44 3.64 -14.95 -4.75
C GLU A 44 3.73 -15.13 -3.24
N LYS A 45 4.02 -14.05 -2.50
CA LYS A 45 4.02 -14.06 -1.03
C LYS A 45 2.64 -14.40 -0.47
N GLY A 46 1.56 -13.86 -1.03
CA GLY A 46 0.19 -14.20 -0.64
C GLY A 46 -0.12 -15.69 -0.78
N LEU A 47 0.18 -16.25 -1.95
CA LEU A 47 -0.01 -17.69 -2.22
C LEU A 47 0.84 -18.57 -1.30
N GLN A 48 2.08 -18.14 -1.01
CA GLN A 48 2.95 -18.82 -0.08
C GLN A 48 2.36 -18.81 1.35
N THR A 49 1.88 -17.65 1.82
CA THR A 49 1.22 -17.54 3.14
C THR A 49 -0.05 -18.41 3.22
N GLU A 50 -0.87 -18.46 2.17
CA GLU A 50 -2.03 -19.35 2.11
C GLU A 50 -1.62 -20.82 2.23
N LYS A 51 -0.58 -21.22 1.49
CA LYS A 51 -0.06 -22.60 1.52
C LYS A 51 0.51 -22.98 2.88
N GLU A 52 1.35 -22.13 3.47
CA GLU A 52 1.94 -22.34 4.80
C GLU A 52 0.86 -22.46 5.88
N TYR A 53 -0.18 -21.62 5.79
CA TYR A 53 -1.32 -21.73 6.68
C TYR A 53 -2.04 -23.07 6.54
N LEU A 54 -2.33 -23.53 5.31
CA LEU A 54 -2.97 -24.82 5.08
C LEU A 54 -2.14 -26.00 5.60
N GLU A 55 -0.82 -25.97 5.43
CA GLU A 55 0.10 -26.98 5.96
C GLU A 55 0.08 -27.00 7.50
N SER A 56 -0.11 -25.84 8.15
CA SER A 56 -0.25 -25.74 9.60
C SER A 56 -1.53 -26.36 10.17
N LEU A 57 -2.55 -26.62 9.34
CA LEU A 57 -3.85 -27.14 9.79
C LEU A 57 -3.80 -28.63 10.19
N GLY A 58 -2.70 -29.33 9.94
CA GLY A 58 -2.51 -30.74 10.28
C GLY A 58 -3.56 -31.64 9.60
N ASP A 59 -4.18 -32.54 10.37
CA ASP A 59 -5.14 -33.54 9.87
C ASP A 59 -6.57 -33.00 9.65
N LYS A 60 -6.79 -31.68 9.70
CA LYS A 60 -8.12 -31.12 9.43
C LYS A 60 -8.57 -31.46 8.02
N LYS A 61 -9.83 -31.86 7.88
CA LYS A 61 -10.43 -32.15 6.58
C LYS A 61 -10.72 -30.85 5.84
N VAL A 62 -9.86 -30.52 4.87
CA VAL A 62 -10.01 -29.36 3.99
C VAL A 62 -10.52 -29.81 2.62
N VAL A 63 -11.63 -29.22 2.19
CA VAL A 63 -12.08 -29.32 0.80
C VAL A 63 -11.35 -28.26 -0.02
N ASP A 64 -10.44 -28.67 -0.91
CA ASP A 64 -9.66 -27.76 -1.75
C ASP A 64 -10.31 -27.56 -3.12
N LEU A 65 -10.78 -26.33 -3.39
CA LEU A 65 -11.36 -25.92 -4.68
C LEU A 65 -10.43 -24.97 -5.47
N SER A 66 -9.18 -24.79 -5.06
CA SER A 66 -8.23 -23.82 -5.62
C SER A 66 -7.98 -24.00 -7.11
N LYS A 67 -7.91 -25.26 -7.58
CA LYS A 67 -7.63 -25.63 -8.98
C LYS A 67 -8.83 -25.48 -9.92
N LYS A 68 -10.01 -25.09 -9.43
CA LYS A 68 -11.25 -25.01 -10.21
C LYS A 68 -11.54 -23.60 -10.70
N SER A 69 -12.20 -23.51 -11.86
CA SER A 69 -12.67 -22.23 -12.39
C SER A 69 -13.88 -21.72 -11.61
N VAL A 70 -14.11 -20.40 -11.58
CA VAL A 70 -15.27 -19.79 -10.89
C VAL A 70 -16.61 -20.44 -11.28
N LYS A 71 -16.77 -20.86 -12.54
CA LYS A 71 -17.98 -21.50 -13.05
C LYS A 71 -18.22 -22.88 -12.42
N GLU A 72 -17.16 -23.62 -12.14
CA GLU A 72 -17.19 -24.94 -11.51
C GLU A 72 -17.24 -24.84 -9.98
N THR A 73 -16.52 -23.87 -9.40
CA THR A 73 -16.40 -23.71 -7.95
C THR A 73 -17.72 -23.36 -7.27
N TRP A 74 -18.59 -22.54 -7.88
CA TRP A 74 -19.87 -22.15 -7.26
C TRP A 74 -20.80 -23.33 -6.92
N PRO A 75 -21.21 -24.19 -7.88
CA PRO A 75 -22.11 -25.30 -7.58
C PRO A 75 -21.51 -26.27 -6.56
N GLU A 76 -20.21 -26.54 -6.63
CA GLU A 76 -19.53 -27.41 -5.68
C GLU A 76 -19.41 -26.79 -4.29
N THR A 77 -19.10 -25.50 -4.19
CA THR A 77 -19.07 -24.79 -2.90
C THR A 77 -20.39 -24.98 -2.18
N ARG A 78 -21.51 -24.80 -2.90
CA ARG A 78 -22.84 -25.01 -2.35
C ARG A 78 -23.07 -26.44 -1.90
N GLN A 79 -22.69 -27.43 -2.72
CA GLN A 79 -22.81 -28.85 -2.36
C GLN A 79 -22.04 -29.16 -1.07
N TYR A 80 -20.77 -28.76 -0.96
CA TYR A 80 -19.97 -28.99 0.23
C TYR A 80 -20.49 -28.25 1.47
N MET A 81 -21.10 -27.08 1.27
CA MET A 81 -21.80 -26.38 2.33
C MET A 81 -23.05 -27.13 2.79
N GLU A 82 -23.82 -27.73 1.89
CA GLU A 82 -25.00 -28.56 2.21
C GLU A 82 -24.61 -29.88 2.91
N GLU A 83 -23.48 -30.46 2.52
CA GLU A 83 -22.89 -31.66 3.16
C GLU A 83 -22.24 -31.37 4.53
N GLY A 84 -22.07 -30.09 4.90
CA GLY A 84 -21.51 -29.69 6.18
C GLY A 84 -19.99 -29.87 6.28
N ALA A 85 -19.25 -29.73 5.17
CA ALA A 85 -17.78 -29.73 5.17
C ALA A 85 -17.22 -28.76 6.22
N GLU A 86 -16.24 -29.20 7.02
CA GLU A 86 -15.72 -28.39 8.13
C GLU A 86 -15.02 -27.12 7.64
N LEU A 87 -14.20 -27.25 6.61
CA LEU A 87 -13.44 -26.14 6.01
C LEU A 87 -13.38 -26.31 4.50
N ILE A 88 -13.71 -25.25 3.76
CA ILE A 88 -13.62 -25.20 2.30
C ILE A 88 -12.61 -24.12 1.92
N TYR A 89 -11.54 -24.50 1.23
CA TYR A 89 -10.51 -23.60 0.73
C TYR A 89 -10.79 -23.17 -0.71
N GLN A 90 -10.61 -21.87 -0.97
CA GLN A 90 -10.84 -21.22 -2.27
C GLN A 90 -12.27 -21.40 -2.79
N ALA A 91 -13.24 -21.26 -1.88
CA ALA A 91 -14.67 -21.34 -2.16
C ALA A 91 -15.15 -20.20 -3.08
N CYS A 92 -16.29 -20.38 -3.74
CA CYS A 92 -16.92 -19.33 -4.56
C CYS A 92 -18.33 -19.05 -4.07
N LEU A 93 -18.68 -17.77 -3.95
CA LEU A 93 -19.98 -17.27 -3.54
C LEU A 93 -20.56 -16.41 -4.66
N LYS A 94 -21.82 -16.62 -5.00
CA LYS A 94 -22.48 -15.87 -6.07
C LYS A 94 -23.89 -15.46 -5.72
N TYR A 95 -24.22 -14.19 -5.98
CA TYR A 95 -25.58 -13.69 -5.89
C TYR A 95 -25.82 -12.62 -6.95
N GLY A 96 -26.61 -12.95 -8.00
CA GLY A 96 -26.85 -12.04 -9.12
C GLY A 96 -25.56 -11.58 -9.80
N PHE A 97 -25.33 -10.26 -9.78
CA PHE A 97 -24.15 -9.58 -10.34
C PHE A 97 -22.87 -9.74 -9.50
N TYR A 98 -22.99 -10.23 -8.26
CA TYR A 98 -21.89 -10.28 -7.32
C TYR A 98 -21.23 -11.66 -7.27
N VAL A 99 -19.90 -11.69 -7.28
CA VAL A 99 -19.08 -12.90 -7.15
C VAL A 99 -17.95 -12.68 -6.15
N GLY A 100 -17.89 -13.52 -5.12
CA GLY A 100 -16.83 -13.53 -4.11
C GLY A 100 -16.08 -14.85 -4.10
N ARG A 101 -14.79 -14.79 -3.79
CA ARG A 101 -13.92 -15.96 -3.61
C ARG A 101 -13.14 -15.79 -2.31
N PRO A 102 -13.75 -16.06 -1.14
CA PRO A 102 -13.02 -16.05 0.12
C PRO A 102 -11.96 -17.15 0.12
N ASP A 103 -10.85 -16.91 0.82
CA ASP A 103 -9.79 -17.92 0.90
C ASP A 103 -10.30 -19.15 1.66
N LEU A 104 -11.10 -18.96 2.70
CA LEU A 104 -11.70 -20.03 3.50
C LEU A 104 -13.19 -19.79 3.78
N LEU A 105 -13.97 -20.86 3.79
CA LEU A 105 -15.27 -20.94 4.46
C LEU A 105 -15.17 -21.93 5.62
N LEU A 106 -15.30 -21.41 6.84
CA LEU A 106 -15.26 -22.21 8.07
C LEU A 106 -16.68 -22.49 8.56
N ARG A 107 -16.99 -23.75 8.84
CA ARG A 107 -18.28 -24.14 9.43
C ARG A 107 -18.29 -23.87 10.92
N HIS A 108 -19.34 -23.20 11.39
CA HIS A 108 -19.60 -22.95 12.80
C HIS A 108 -20.93 -23.57 13.24
N VAL A 109 -20.95 -24.06 14.47
CA VAL A 109 -22.17 -24.47 15.18
C VAL A 109 -22.60 -23.34 16.14
N GLY A 110 -23.89 -23.27 16.46
CA GLY A 110 -24.43 -22.30 17.42
C GLY A 110 -25.40 -21.26 16.86
N ALA A 111 -25.68 -21.30 15.56
CA ALA A 111 -26.80 -20.59 14.93
C ALA A 111 -27.39 -21.45 13.81
N SER A 112 -28.68 -21.26 13.53
CA SER A 112 -29.34 -21.96 12.43
C SER A 112 -29.20 -21.18 11.12
N SER A 113 -28.97 -21.89 10.03
CA SER A 113 -28.98 -21.37 8.67
C SER A 113 -29.88 -22.24 7.78
N ASN A 114 -29.97 -21.92 6.50
CA ASN A 114 -30.63 -22.75 5.49
C ASN A 114 -30.00 -24.15 5.34
N PHE A 115 -28.82 -24.40 5.93
CA PHE A 115 -28.15 -25.71 5.97
C PHE A 115 -28.43 -26.51 7.25
N GLY A 116 -29.25 -25.98 8.18
CA GLY A 116 -29.57 -26.65 9.45
C GLY A 116 -28.93 -25.96 10.65
N SER A 117 -28.39 -26.73 11.60
CA SER A 117 -27.87 -26.25 12.90
C SER A 117 -26.46 -25.65 12.86
N TYR A 118 -25.99 -25.28 11.66
CA TYR A 118 -24.68 -24.69 11.43
C TYR A 118 -24.75 -23.60 10.36
N TYR A 119 -23.71 -22.78 10.29
CA TYR A 119 -23.53 -21.74 9.27
C TYR A 119 -22.06 -21.66 8.85
N TYR A 120 -21.77 -21.00 7.74
CA TYR A 120 -20.41 -20.72 7.28
C TYR A 120 -20.03 -19.26 7.51
N GLU A 121 -18.77 -19.07 7.88
CA GLU A 121 -18.10 -17.78 8.00
C GLU A 121 -16.98 -17.66 6.95
N PRO A 122 -16.88 -16.53 6.24
CA PRO A 122 -15.79 -16.28 5.33
C PRO A 122 -14.57 -15.75 6.07
N ILE A 123 -13.39 -16.29 5.75
CA ILE A 123 -12.11 -15.87 6.31
C ILE A 123 -11.11 -15.72 5.16
N ASP A 124 -10.40 -14.60 5.13
CA ASP A 124 -9.28 -14.40 4.20
C ASP A 124 -7.94 -14.50 4.93
N ILE A 125 -6.95 -15.07 4.25
CA ILE A 125 -5.56 -15.16 4.68
C ILE A 125 -4.80 -13.96 4.10
N LYS A 126 -4.03 -13.25 4.92
CA LYS A 126 -3.37 -12.00 4.53
C LYS A 126 -1.88 -12.06 4.81
N ALA A 127 -1.08 -11.68 3.82
CA ALA A 127 0.38 -11.53 3.92
C ALA A 127 0.84 -10.33 4.80
N GLY A 128 -0.03 -9.82 5.68
CA GLY A 128 0.30 -8.82 6.69
C GLY A 128 -0.87 -8.57 7.63
N ARG A 129 -0.58 -7.99 8.81
CA ARG A 129 -1.58 -7.72 9.87
C ARG A 129 -2.72 -6.84 9.40
N GLY A 130 -3.93 -7.11 9.87
CA GLY A 130 -5.14 -6.35 9.59
C GLY A 130 -5.26 -5.10 10.46
N TRP A 131 -4.77 -5.16 11.69
CA TRP A 131 -4.72 -4.01 12.59
C TRP A 131 -3.46 -3.17 12.41
N GLU A 132 -3.63 -1.89 12.10
CA GLU A 132 -2.57 -0.89 12.09
C GLU A 132 -2.47 -0.23 13.47
N ILE A 133 -1.27 -0.18 14.04
CA ILE A 133 -0.97 0.53 15.28
C ILE A 133 -0.33 1.87 14.89
N ARG A 134 -0.96 2.99 15.27
CA ARG A 134 -0.38 4.33 15.17
C ARG A 134 -0.09 4.88 16.55
N ASP A 135 1.12 5.42 16.72
CA ASP A 135 1.58 6.12 17.92
C ASP A 135 1.38 5.32 19.22
N GLY A 136 1.46 3.98 19.13
CA GLY A 136 1.33 3.04 20.25
C GLY A 136 -0.06 2.98 20.91
N LYS A 137 -1.05 3.77 20.48
CA LYS A 137 -2.36 3.88 21.15
C LYS A 137 -3.56 3.72 20.22
N TYR A 138 -3.45 4.10 18.96
CA TYR A 138 -4.57 4.06 18.03
C TYR A 138 -4.49 2.80 17.16
N ARG A 139 -5.43 1.88 17.37
CA ARG A 139 -5.54 0.65 16.60
C ARG A 139 -6.68 0.78 15.60
N LYS A 140 -6.39 0.65 14.31
CA LYS A 140 -7.40 0.72 13.24
C LYS A 140 -7.32 -0.48 12.32
N PHE A 141 -8.44 -1.15 12.09
CA PHE A 141 -8.48 -2.26 11.16
C PHE A 141 -8.47 -1.75 9.71
N LYS A 142 -7.71 -2.41 8.84
CA LYS A 142 -7.57 -2.06 7.42
C LYS A 142 -8.92 -2.17 6.71
N LYS A 143 -9.45 -1.02 6.30
CA LYS A 143 -10.74 -0.91 5.60
C LYS A 143 -10.87 -1.85 4.40
N HIS A 144 -9.81 -2.01 3.60
CA HIS A 144 -9.86 -2.86 2.42
C HIS A 144 -9.93 -4.37 2.76
N TYR A 145 -9.44 -4.80 3.93
CA TYR A 145 -9.67 -6.17 4.42
C TYR A 145 -11.10 -6.32 4.93
N ALA A 146 -11.58 -5.35 5.73
CA ALA A 146 -12.97 -5.38 6.22
C ALA A 146 -13.97 -5.44 5.06
N PHE A 147 -13.81 -4.62 4.02
CA PHE A 147 -14.72 -4.60 2.88
C PHE A 147 -14.77 -5.92 2.11
N GLN A 148 -13.66 -6.67 2.01
CA GLN A 148 -13.68 -8.00 1.41
C GLN A 148 -14.53 -8.97 2.24
N ILE A 149 -14.31 -9.01 3.56
CA ILE A 149 -15.07 -9.88 4.47
C ILE A 149 -16.55 -9.49 4.50
N LEU A 150 -16.89 -8.20 4.60
CA LEU A 150 -18.29 -7.73 4.55
C LEU A 150 -18.96 -8.11 3.22
N PHE A 151 -18.22 -8.05 2.11
CA PHE A 151 -18.72 -8.48 0.81
C PHE A 151 -19.07 -9.98 0.81
N TYR A 152 -18.20 -10.83 1.33
CA TYR A 152 -18.48 -12.26 1.44
C TYR A 152 -19.61 -12.56 2.42
N GLN A 153 -19.66 -11.87 3.56
CA GLN A 153 -20.75 -11.97 4.54
C GLN A 153 -22.09 -11.57 3.93
N MET A 154 -22.13 -10.54 3.08
CA MET A 154 -23.34 -10.17 2.34
C MET A 154 -23.80 -11.31 1.40
N LEU A 155 -22.88 -11.93 0.65
CA LEU A 155 -23.22 -13.02 -0.27
C LEU A 155 -23.68 -14.27 0.48
N LEU A 156 -22.95 -14.67 1.52
CA LEU A 156 -23.32 -15.79 2.40
C LEU A 156 -24.65 -15.54 3.08
N GLY A 157 -24.85 -14.36 3.68
CA GLY A 157 -26.10 -14.02 4.36
C GLY A 157 -27.32 -14.15 3.45
N ARG A 158 -27.20 -13.76 2.18
CA ARG A 158 -28.28 -13.94 1.18
C ARG A 158 -28.49 -15.41 0.78
N GLY A 159 -27.44 -16.23 0.77
CA GLY A 159 -27.52 -17.64 0.40
C GLY A 159 -27.98 -18.56 1.55
N GLN A 160 -27.38 -18.41 2.72
CA GLN A 160 -27.60 -19.27 3.89
C GLN A 160 -28.64 -18.72 4.88
N GLY A 161 -29.11 -17.47 4.72
CA GLY A 161 -30.10 -16.88 5.62
C GLY A 161 -29.55 -16.43 6.98
N TYR A 162 -28.23 -16.50 7.18
CA TYR A 162 -27.55 -16.06 8.40
C TYR A 162 -26.24 -15.32 8.06
N THR A 163 -26.02 -14.19 8.73
CA THR A 163 -24.79 -13.39 8.59
C THR A 163 -24.01 -13.43 9.89
N ALA A 164 -22.74 -13.83 9.81
CA ALA A 164 -21.84 -13.86 10.98
C ALA A 164 -21.71 -12.46 11.61
N ARG A 165 -21.68 -12.41 12.95
CA ARG A 165 -21.61 -11.15 13.71
C ARG A 165 -20.20 -10.59 13.87
N VAL A 166 -19.18 -11.43 13.62
CA VAL A 166 -17.76 -11.08 13.75
C VAL A 166 -17.12 -11.24 12.37
N GLY A 167 -16.19 -10.36 12.03
CA GLY A 167 -15.33 -10.52 10.86
C GLY A 167 -13.97 -11.05 11.28
N ARG A 168 -13.41 -11.99 10.50
CA ARG A 168 -12.10 -12.59 10.76
C ARG A 168 -11.21 -12.56 9.54
N ILE A 169 -9.92 -12.37 9.79
CA ILE A 169 -8.84 -12.68 8.86
C ILE A 169 -7.80 -13.54 9.57
N ILE A 170 -6.88 -14.08 8.79
CA ILE A 170 -5.66 -14.73 9.28
C ILE A 170 -4.49 -13.87 8.84
N ASN A 171 -3.64 -13.43 9.76
CA ASN A 171 -2.49 -12.60 9.44
C ASN A 171 -1.29 -13.43 8.95
N VAL A 172 -0.17 -12.76 8.68
CA VAL A 172 1.03 -13.41 8.11
C VAL A 172 1.70 -14.36 9.09
N GLU A 173 1.43 -14.21 10.38
CA GLU A 173 1.89 -15.09 11.45
C GLU A 173 0.93 -16.27 11.71
N GLY A 174 -0.15 -16.41 10.92
CA GLY A 174 -1.16 -17.46 11.11
C GLY A 174 -2.15 -17.17 12.25
N GLU A 175 -2.10 -15.99 12.85
CA GLU A 175 -2.99 -15.61 13.95
C GLU A 175 -4.34 -15.12 13.43
N ILE A 176 -5.42 -15.47 14.13
CA ILE A 176 -6.76 -14.95 13.83
C ILE A 176 -6.86 -13.52 14.35
N GLU A 177 -7.19 -12.59 13.47
CA GLU A 177 -7.55 -11.22 13.84
C GLU A 177 -9.04 -10.99 13.63
N GLU A 178 -9.74 -10.63 14.71
CA GLU A 178 -11.16 -10.31 14.68
C GLU A 178 -11.40 -8.80 14.56
N PHE A 179 -12.53 -8.41 13.99
CA PHE A 179 -13.04 -7.04 13.98
C PHE A 179 -14.58 -7.02 13.98
N ASP A 180 -15.17 -5.91 14.42
CA ASP A 180 -16.62 -5.69 14.38
C ASP A 180 -17.05 -5.19 12.98
N PRO A 181 -17.83 -5.98 12.20
CA PRO A 181 -18.32 -5.55 10.89
C PRO A 181 -19.21 -4.30 10.93
N LEU A 182 -19.91 -4.04 12.06
CA LEU A 182 -20.80 -2.89 12.19
C LEU A 182 -20.05 -1.56 12.07
N THR A 183 -18.80 -1.52 12.53
CA THR A 183 -17.90 -0.35 12.41
C THR A 183 -17.71 0.11 10.96
N PHE A 184 -17.88 -0.80 9.99
CA PHE A 184 -17.64 -0.54 8.57
C PHE A 184 -18.91 -0.52 7.73
N LYS A 185 -20.08 -0.80 8.32
CA LYS A 185 -21.33 -1.08 7.58
C LYS A 185 -21.75 0.05 6.64
N ASP A 186 -21.78 1.28 7.15
CA ASP A 186 -22.25 2.44 6.37
C ASP A 186 -21.26 2.78 5.25
N GLU A 187 -19.97 2.81 5.57
CA GLU A 187 -18.91 3.06 4.58
C GLU A 187 -18.85 1.96 3.51
N PHE A 188 -19.09 0.70 3.89
CA PHE A 188 -19.18 -0.42 2.96
C PHE A 188 -20.41 -0.28 2.04
N GLY A 189 -21.58 0.09 2.58
CA GLY A 189 -22.78 0.30 1.79
C GLY A 189 -22.62 1.39 0.73
N GLN A 190 -22.01 2.51 1.11
CA GLN A 190 -21.67 3.60 0.18
C GLN A 190 -20.68 3.14 -0.89
N ALA A 191 -19.59 2.48 -0.46
CA ALA A 191 -18.58 1.96 -1.39
C ALA A 191 -19.16 0.94 -2.37
N LEU A 192 -20.03 0.02 -1.92
CA LEU A 192 -20.66 -0.97 -2.76
C LEU A 192 -21.53 -0.31 -3.84
N ALA A 193 -22.31 0.71 -3.47
CA ALA A 193 -23.15 1.46 -4.40
C ALA A 193 -22.31 2.20 -5.46
N GLU A 194 -21.23 2.88 -5.05
CA GLU A 194 -20.34 3.58 -5.98
C GLU A 194 -19.58 2.60 -6.90
N VAL A 195 -19.04 1.51 -6.35
CA VAL A 195 -18.35 0.47 -7.13
C VAL A 195 -19.30 -0.13 -8.15
N GLN A 196 -20.56 -0.38 -7.79
CA GLN A 196 -21.55 -0.90 -8.73
C GLN A 196 -21.69 0.02 -9.96
N LYS A 197 -21.88 1.32 -9.74
CA LYS A 197 -22.00 2.30 -10.83
C LYS A 197 -20.74 2.39 -11.69
N LEU A 198 -19.55 2.37 -11.06
CA LEU A 198 -18.27 2.40 -11.77
C LEU A 198 -18.03 1.14 -12.60
N VAL A 199 -18.36 -0.04 -12.09
CA VAL A 199 -18.22 -1.31 -12.82
C VAL A 199 -19.21 -1.35 -13.99
N GLN A 200 -20.45 -0.89 -13.79
CA GLN A 200 -21.49 -0.85 -14.83
C GLN A 200 -21.27 0.26 -15.87
N GLY A 201 -20.36 1.21 -15.61
CA GLY A 201 -20.09 2.34 -16.50
C GLY A 201 -21.17 3.43 -16.46
N GLU A 202 -22.06 3.39 -15.47
CA GLU A 202 -23.08 4.43 -15.23
C GLU A 202 -22.43 5.73 -14.74
N GLU A 203 -21.32 5.60 -14.01
CA GLU A 203 -20.46 6.71 -13.59
C GLU A 203 -19.00 6.42 -14.00
N THR A 204 -18.22 7.49 -14.09
CA THR A 204 -16.77 7.43 -14.28
C THR A 204 -16.08 8.18 -13.14
N SER A 205 -14.75 8.15 -13.12
CA SER A 205 -13.97 9.00 -12.24
C SER A 205 -12.74 9.52 -12.97
N GLU A 206 -12.04 10.45 -12.36
CA GLU A 206 -10.77 10.96 -12.90
C GLU A 206 -9.55 10.33 -12.21
N PRO A 207 -8.38 10.31 -12.87
CA PRO A 207 -7.11 10.02 -12.23
C PRO A 207 -6.82 10.91 -11.02
N VAL A 208 -6.29 10.28 -9.97
CA VAL A 208 -5.67 10.95 -8.82
C VAL A 208 -4.31 10.29 -8.62
N LEU A 209 -3.24 11.01 -8.97
CA LEU A 209 -1.87 10.50 -8.85
C LEU A 209 -1.43 10.45 -7.39
N GLY A 210 -0.66 9.42 -7.06
CA GLY A 210 -0.02 9.23 -5.76
C GLY A 210 0.99 8.08 -5.80
N GLY A 211 1.73 7.85 -4.70
CA GLY A 211 2.82 6.87 -4.67
C GLY A 211 2.40 5.43 -5.04
N ARG A 212 1.15 5.05 -4.79
CA ARG A 212 0.63 3.72 -5.15
C ARG A 212 0.44 3.54 -6.67
N CYS A 213 0.42 4.63 -7.44
CA CYS A 213 0.23 4.56 -8.89
C CYS A 213 1.35 3.79 -9.58
N PHE A 214 2.59 3.82 -9.08
CA PHE A 214 3.71 3.06 -9.65
C PHE A 214 3.53 1.53 -9.62
N GLN A 215 2.56 1.05 -8.84
CA GLN A 215 2.17 -0.37 -8.75
C GLN A 215 0.91 -0.68 -9.58
N CYS A 216 0.37 0.28 -10.31
CA CYS A 216 -0.86 0.14 -11.09
C CYS A 216 -0.56 -0.02 -12.59
N GLU A 217 -1.13 -1.03 -13.23
CA GLU A 217 -0.99 -1.26 -14.68
C GLU A 217 -1.54 -0.08 -15.51
N TRP A 218 -2.52 0.65 -14.97
CA TRP A 218 -3.09 1.84 -15.62
C TRP A 218 -2.28 3.12 -15.44
N PHE A 219 -1.11 3.07 -14.79
CA PHE A 219 -0.37 4.29 -14.45
C PHE A 219 -0.04 5.15 -15.67
N LYS A 220 0.45 4.54 -16.75
CA LYS A 220 0.80 5.27 -17.98
C LYS A 220 -0.42 5.95 -18.60
N HIS A 221 -1.54 5.25 -18.67
CA HIS A 221 -2.83 5.81 -19.13
C HIS A 221 -3.24 7.01 -18.28
N CYS A 222 -3.30 6.82 -16.95
CA CYS A 222 -3.67 7.87 -16.00
C CYS A 222 -2.72 9.07 -16.07
N ARG A 223 -1.41 8.83 -16.21
CA ARG A 223 -0.39 9.88 -16.29
C ARG A 223 -0.53 10.69 -17.57
N ALA A 224 -0.73 10.02 -18.71
CA ALA A 224 -0.96 10.67 -19.98
C ALA A 224 -2.20 11.58 -19.95
N TRP A 225 -3.29 11.13 -19.30
CA TRP A 225 -4.46 11.97 -19.08
C TRP A 225 -4.12 13.22 -18.26
N VAL A 226 -3.42 13.06 -17.13
CA VAL A 226 -3.04 14.18 -16.25
C VAL A 226 -2.15 15.19 -16.97
N ASP A 227 -1.17 14.71 -17.74
CA ASP A 227 -0.26 15.57 -18.49
C ASP A 227 -1.03 16.31 -19.61
N LYS A 228 -1.93 15.62 -20.32
CA LYS A 228 -2.75 16.20 -21.40
C LYS A 228 -3.71 17.28 -20.89
N THR A 229 -4.32 17.08 -19.72
CA THR A 229 -5.31 18.01 -19.15
C THR A 229 -4.70 19.01 -18.19
N SER A 230 -3.37 19.02 -18.03
CA SER A 230 -2.66 19.81 -17.00
C SER A 230 -3.33 19.71 -15.63
N ASP A 231 -3.72 18.50 -15.21
CA ASP A 231 -4.60 18.34 -14.05
C ASP A 231 -3.88 18.65 -12.72
N PRO A 232 -4.54 19.33 -11.75
CA PRO A 232 -3.96 19.69 -10.45
C PRO A 232 -3.34 18.53 -9.67
N THR A 233 -3.78 17.28 -9.89
CA THR A 233 -3.16 16.13 -9.23
C THR A 233 -1.69 15.93 -9.58
N ALA A 234 -1.18 16.55 -10.65
CA ALA A 234 0.23 16.55 -10.99
C ALA A 234 1.09 17.25 -9.92
N VAL A 235 0.51 18.22 -9.20
CA VAL A 235 1.19 18.95 -8.14
C VAL A 235 1.31 18.08 -6.89
N PHE A 236 2.54 17.90 -6.41
CA PHE A 236 2.82 17.04 -5.26
C PHE A 236 2.03 17.49 -4.01
N PHE A 237 1.41 16.51 -3.32
CA PHE A 237 0.47 16.65 -2.21
C PHE A 237 -0.91 17.27 -2.53
N VAL A 238 -1.28 17.51 -3.79
CA VAL A 238 -2.67 17.88 -4.13
C VAL A 238 -3.58 16.65 -4.03
N GLY A 239 -3.29 15.57 -4.76
CA GLY A 239 -4.08 14.33 -4.73
C GLY A 239 -5.59 14.59 -4.86
N LYS A 240 -6.41 13.99 -3.98
CA LYS A 240 -7.88 14.13 -4.02
C LYS A 240 -8.40 15.55 -3.75
N SER A 241 -7.57 16.46 -3.22
CA SER A 241 -8.02 17.85 -3.01
C SER A 241 -8.35 18.56 -4.33
N LYS A 242 -7.87 18.05 -5.47
CA LYS A 242 -8.22 18.55 -6.81
C LYS A 242 -9.71 18.70 -7.06
N PHE A 243 -10.57 17.82 -6.54
CA PHE A 243 -12.00 17.91 -6.81
C PHE A 243 -12.59 19.18 -6.21
N ARG A 244 -12.19 19.52 -4.97
CA ARG A 244 -12.56 20.78 -4.30
C ARG A 244 -11.89 22.00 -4.93
N LEU A 245 -10.66 21.86 -5.44
CA LEU A 245 -9.99 22.92 -6.18
C LEU A 245 -10.77 23.27 -7.47
N LYS A 246 -11.23 22.24 -8.20
CA LYS A 246 -12.05 22.42 -9.41
C LYS A 246 -13.38 23.12 -9.14
N GLU A 247 -14.02 22.85 -8.00
CA GLU A 247 -15.27 23.52 -7.58
C GLU A 247 -15.10 25.04 -7.46
N VAL A 248 -13.93 25.51 -7.02
CA VAL A 248 -13.63 26.95 -6.85
C VAL A 248 -12.88 27.57 -8.05
N GLY A 249 -12.81 26.86 -9.18
CA GLY A 249 -12.23 27.38 -10.42
C GLY A 249 -10.77 27.03 -10.67
N LEU A 250 -10.08 26.35 -9.74
CA LEU A 250 -8.68 25.93 -9.90
C LEU A 250 -8.64 24.55 -10.60
N ARG A 251 -8.72 24.55 -11.93
CA ARG A 251 -8.93 23.36 -12.76
C ARG A 251 -7.66 22.80 -13.39
N GLU A 252 -6.61 23.59 -13.52
CA GLU A 252 -5.32 23.24 -14.13
C GLU A 252 -4.13 23.57 -13.21
N VAL A 253 -2.95 23.00 -13.50
CA VAL A 253 -1.70 23.33 -12.77
C VAL A 253 -1.40 24.82 -12.84
N ARG A 254 -1.67 25.46 -13.99
CA ARG A 254 -1.45 26.90 -14.17
C ARG A 254 -2.32 27.74 -13.23
N ASP A 255 -3.58 27.36 -13.02
CA ASP A 255 -4.48 28.06 -12.10
C ASP A 255 -3.89 28.10 -10.68
N LEU A 256 -3.26 26.99 -10.24
CA LEU A 256 -2.58 26.92 -8.95
C LEU A 256 -1.32 27.79 -8.91
N ALA A 257 -0.56 27.85 -10.00
CA ALA A 257 0.66 28.67 -10.08
C ALA A 257 0.35 30.18 -10.05
N GLU A 258 -0.78 30.58 -10.63
CA GLU A 258 -1.20 31.97 -10.78
C GLU A 258 -2.16 32.44 -9.68
N MET A 259 -2.70 31.53 -8.85
CA MET A 259 -3.73 31.87 -7.87
C MET A 259 -3.33 33.02 -6.93
N ASP A 260 -4.30 33.90 -6.68
CA ASP A 260 -4.23 34.87 -5.60
C ASP A 260 -4.73 34.21 -4.30
N ILE A 261 -3.79 33.88 -3.41
CA ILE A 261 -4.05 33.11 -2.18
C ILE A 261 -5.10 33.81 -1.31
N SER A 262 -5.10 35.14 -1.25
CA SER A 262 -6.00 35.91 -0.40
C SER A 262 -7.48 35.64 -0.71
N LYS A 263 -7.80 35.35 -1.97
CA LYS A 263 -9.17 35.03 -2.41
C LYS A 263 -9.71 33.72 -1.86
N TYR A 264 -8.84 32.78 -1.49
CA TYR A 264 -9.22 31.42 -1.05
C TYR A 264 -9.15 31.26 0.48
N LEU A 265 -8.88 32.33 1.23
CA LEU A 265 -8.87 32.30 2.69
C LEU A 265 -10.28 32.46 3.28
N GLU A 266 -11.16 33.15 2.57
CA GLU A 266 -12.53 33.46 3.00
C GLU A 266 -13.60 33.04 1.97
N PRO A 267 -14.87 32.83 2.39
CA PRO A 267 -15.97 32.53 1.48
C PRO A 267 -16.14 33.61 0.39
N PRO A 268 -16.63 33.26 -0.80
CA PRO A 268 -17.18 31.96 -1.19
C PRO A 268 -16.14 30.95 -1.72
N LEU A 269 -14.90 31.36 -1.95
CA LEU A 269 -13.87 30.51 -2.59
C LEU A 269 -13.03 29.69 -1.60
N LYS A 270 -13.30 29.82 -0.29
CA LYS A 270 -12.63 29.06 0.77
C LYS A 270 -12.77 27.56 0.54
N ILE A 271 -11.63 26.86 0.48
CA ILE A 271 -11.58 25.42 0.31
C ILE A 271 -11.54 24.74 1.69
N PRO A 272 -12.54 23.93 2.08
CA PRO A 272 -12.59 23.32 3.40
C PRO A 272 -11.33 22.49 3.70
N GLY A 273 -10.70 22.71 4.87
CA GLY A 273 -9.51 21.97 5.30
C GLY A 273 -8.20 22.34 4.58
N VAL A 274 -8.20 23.37 3.72
CA VAL A 274 -6.99 23.89 3.07
C VAL A 274 -6.70 25.28 3.62
N GLY A 275 -5.67 25.39 4.46
CA GLY A 275 -5.22 26.67 5.01
C GLY A 275 -4.18 27.38 4.13
N GLU A 276 -3.87 28.62 4.49
CA GLU A 276 -2.91 29.48 3.77
C GLU A 276 -1.57 28.79 3.48
N LYS A 277 -0.94 28.16 4.48
CA LYS A 277 0.32 27.42 4.30
C LYS A 277 0.24 26.33 3.23
N SER A 278 -0.91 25.66 3.11
CA SER A 278 -1.13 24.66 2.07
C SER A 278 -1.28 25.30 0.70
N LEU A 279 -2.01 26.41 0.58
CA LEU A 279 -2.14 27.18 -0.66
C LEU A 279 -0.78 27.71 -1.13
N VAL A 280 0.01 28.31 -0.23
CA VAL A 280 1.38 28.78 -0.54
C VAL A 280 2.22 27.64 -1.11
N ARG A 281 2.23 26.47 -0.46
CA ARG A 281 2.98 25.30 -0.94
C ARG A 281 2.47 24.79 -2.28
N MET A 282 1.15 24.74 -2.49
CA MET A 282 0.55 24.33 -3.75
C MET A 282 0.96 25.28 -4.88
N LYS A 283 0.87 26.60 -4.65
CA LYS A 283 1.29 27.64 -5.60
C LYS A 283 2.76 27.48 -5.98
N GLN A 284 3.66 27.42 -5.00
CA GLN A 284 5.10 27.29 -5.24
C GLN A 284 5.45 26.02 -6.03
N ARG A 285 4.82 24.88 -5.72
CA ARG A 285 5.05 23.63 -6.45
C ARG A 285 4.48 23.66 -7.86
N ALA A 286 3.33 24.30 -8.04
CA ALA A 286 2.74 24.51 -9.36
C ALA A 286 3.63 25.42 -10.21
N GLN A 287 4.19 26.49 -9.63
CA GLN A 287 5.16 27.37 -10.30
C GLN A 287 6.40 26.58 -10.77
N VAL A 288 6.99 25.74 -9.90
CA VAL A 288 8.11 24.86 -10.30
C VAL A 288 7.76 23.96 -11.48
N LEU A 289 6.53 23.41 -11.51
CA LEU A 289 6.07 22.55 -12.60
C LEU A 289 5.83 23.34 -13.90
N VAL A 290 5.28 24.56 -13.82
CA VAL A 290 5.05 25.43 -14.98
C VAL A 290 6.39 25.94 -15.55
N ASP A 291 7.30 26.35 -14.68
CA ASP A 291 8.60 26.91 -15.07
C ASP A 291 9.58 25.83 -15.56
N GLY A 292 9.35 24.56 -15.18
CA GLY A 292 10.20 23.42 -15.52
C GLY A 292 11.59 23.49 -14.88
N LYS A 293 11.76 24.31 -13.84
CA LYS A 293 13.05 24.55 -13.18
C LYS A 293 12.92 24.36 -11.66
N PRO A 294 13.90 23.69 -11.02
CA PRO A 294 13.88 23.55 -9.57
C PRO A 294 14.03 24.92 -8.90
N LEU A 295 13.26 25.14 -7.83
CA LEU A 295 13.46 26.28 -6.94
C LEU A 295 14.55 25.95 -5.92
N ILE A 296 15.74 26.51 -6.11
CA ILE A 296 16.85 26.37 -5.15
C ILE A 296 16.63 27.36 -4.01
N ARG A 297 16.35 26.84 -2.81
CA ARG A 297 16.24 27.67 -1.60
C ARG A 297 17.62 28.13 -1.17
N LYS A 298 17.74 29.37 -0.72
CA LYS A 298 18.98 29.92 -0.13
C LYS A 298 19.02 29.62 1.36
N GLY A 299 20.22 29.69 1.95
CA GLY A 299 20.40 29.62 3.41
C GLY A 299 20.77 28.24 3.95
N TYR A 300 21.30 27.35 3.11
CA TYR A 300 21.92 26.11 3.58
C TYR A 300 23.40 26.34 3.90
N SER A 301 23.86 25.70 4.97
CA SER A 301 25.28 25.59 5.34
C SER A 301 25.61 24.11 5.47
N PHE A 302 26.66 23.68 4.77
CA PHE A 302 27.20 22.34 4.93
C PHE A 302 28.30 22.36 6.00
N PRO A 303 28.44 21.31 6.82
CA PRO A 303 29.61 21.16 7.68
C PRO A 303 30.91 21.18 6.88
N GLU A 304 31.95 21.81 7.43
CA GLU A 304 33.32 21.66 6.90
C GLU A 304 33.93 20.37 7.48
N ALA A 305 34.40 19.48 6.60
CA ALA A 305 35.03 18.23 6.98
C ALA A 305 36.16 17.86 6.03
N SER A 306 37.14 17.11 6.52
CA SER A 306 38.26 16.58 5.72
C SER A 306 37.80 15.54 4.70
N ALA A 307 36.74 14.78 5.01
CA ALA A 307 36.07 13.87 4.09
C ALA A 307 34.54 14.07 4.12
N GLU A 308 33.94 14.18 2.93
CA GLU A 308 32.49 14.18 2.76
C GLU A 308 32.04 12.83 2.19
N ILE A 309 31.11 12.16 2.87
CA ILE A 309 30.63 10.83 2.47
C ILE A 309 29.12 10.90 2.31
N TYR A 310 28.63 10.71 1.10
CA TYR A 310 27.19 10.57 0.84
C TYR A 310 26.84 9.09 0.95
N PHE A 311 25.99 8.75 1.91
CA PHE A 311 25.73 7.39 2.31
C PHE A 311 24.27 7.00 2.05
N ASP A 312 24.09 5.80 1.52
CA ASP A 312 22.79 5.20 1.23
C ASP A 312 22.79 3.70 1.57
N ILE A 313 21.62 3.16 1.94
CA ILE A 313 21.44 1.76 2.33
C ILE A 313 20.24 1.14 1.62
N GLU A 314 20.48 -0.02 1.01
CA GLU A 314 19.42 -0.84 0.42
C GLU A 314 19.18 -2.14 1.21
N ASP A 315 17.90 -2.42 1.42
CA ASP A 315 17.39 -3.54 2.20
C ASP A 315 16.25 -4.27 1.48
N ASP A 316 16.09 -5.56 1.79
CA ASP A 316 14.92 -6.35 1.44
C ASP A 316 14.02 -6.47 2.68
N PRO A 317 13.01 -5.60 2.84
CA PRO A 317 12.12 -5.61 4.00
C PRO A 317 11.25 -6.86 4.05
N THR A 318 11.16 -7.64 2.95
CA THR A 318 10.39 -8.90 2.95
C THR A 318 11.14 -10.03 3.62
N ARG A 319 12.48 -9.94 3.68
CA ARG A 319 13.38 -10.93 4.29
C ARG A 319 14.13 -10.40 5.51
N GLY A 320 14.05 -9.10 5.78
CA GLY A 320 14.79 -8.46 6.87
C GLY A 320 16.31 -8.49 6.65
N LEU A 321 16.74 -8.30 5.40
CA LEU A 321 18.14 -8.36 5.00
C LEU A 321 18.61 -6.99 4.51
N VAL A 322 19.81 -6.56 4.91
CA VAL A 322 20.48 -5.38 4.35
C VAL A 322 21.58 -5.86 3.40
N TYR A 323 21.49 -5.52 2.11
CA TYR A 323 22.36 -6.12 1.10
C TYR A 323 23.34 -5.15 0.46
N LEU A 324 23.16 -3.83 0.59
CA LEU A 324 24.06 -2.85 -0.01
C LEU A 324 24.25 -1.64 0.91
N PHE A 325 25.52 -1.29 1.13
CA PHE A 325 25.95 -0.03 1.72
C PHE A 325 26.68 0.76 0.65
N GLY A 326 26.08 1.84 0.14
CA GLY A 326 26.61 2.66 -0.94
C GLY A 326 27.24 3.95 -0.42
N LEU A 327 28.43 4.29 -0.92
CA LEU A 327 29.20 5.45 -0.48
C LEU A 327 29.71 6.23 -1.69
N LEU A 328 29.44 7.53 -1.71
CA LEU A 328 30.11 8.47 -2.59
C LEU A 328 31.02 9.35 -1.73
N THR A 329 32.32 9.10 -1.76
CA THR A 329 33.31 9.87 -1.01
C THR A 329 33.83 11.02 -1.87
N LYS A 330 34.02 12.18 -1.26
CA LYS A 330 34.70 13.32 -1.86
C LYS A 330 36.04 13.51 -1.18
N GLU A 331 37.10 13.26 -1.93
CA GLU A 331 38.50 13.34 -1.49
C GLU A 331 39.23 14.28 -2.46
N ASP A 332 39.93 15.30 -1.97
CA ASP A 332 40.67 16.28 -2.79
C ASP A 332 39.85 16.94 -3.91
N GLY A 333 38.53 17.04 -3.72
CA GLY A 333 37.60 17.60 -4.71
C GLY A 333 37.13 16.62 -5.80
N GLU A 334 37.60 15.38 -5.79
CA GLU A 334 37.14 14.31 -6.67
C GLU A 334 36.14 13.39 -5.96
N PHE A 335 35.11 12.96 -6.69
CA PHE A 335 34.12 12.01 -6.18
C PHE A 335 34.49 10.57 -6.57
N ARG A 336 34.47 9.67 -5.58
CA ARG A 336 34.73 8.23 -5.76
C ARG A 336 33.58 7.42 -5.18
N TYR A 337 33.09 6.46 -5.98
CA TYR A 337 32.04 5.55 -5.53
C TYR A 337 32.65 4.27 -4.96
N ARG A 338 32.20 3.89 -3.76
CA ARG A 338 32.54 2.64 -3.08
C ARG A 338 31.26 1.99 -2.58
N TYR A 339 31.26 0.66 -2.47
CA TYR A 339 30.12 -0.07 -1.93
C TYR A 339 30.54 -1.36 -1.22
N PHE A 340 29.67 -1.86 -0.35
CA PHE A 340 29.73 -3.18 0.27
C PHE A 340 28.45 -3.93 -0.11
N LEU A 341 28.56 -5.11 -0.74
CA LEU A 341 27.43 -5.81 -1.35
C LEU A 341 27.38 -7.27 -0.91
N ALA A 342 26.26 -7.68 -0.32
CA ALA A 342 25.87 -9.07 -0.13
C ALA A 342 25.11 -9.56 -1.36
N ARG A 343 25.64 -10.56 -2.07
CA ARG A 343 25.00 -11.15 -3.27
C ARG A 343 23.96 -12.20 -2.93
N ASN A 344 24.02 -12.73 -1.72
CA ASN A 344 23.06 -13.68 -1.18
C ASN A 344 22.87 -13.47 0.33
N PRO A 345 21.78 -13.98 0.94
CA PRO A 345 21.50 -13.79 2.36
C PRO A 345 22.62 -14.26 3.31
N GLY A 346 23.41 -15.25 2.92
CA GLY A 346 24.53 -15.75 3.73
C GLY A 346 25.72 -14.80 3.81
N GLU A 347 25.81 -13.81 2.91
CA GLU A 347 26.89 -12.82 2.88
C GLU A 347 26.59 -11.55 3.69
N GLU A 348 25.35 -11.38 4.19
CA GLU A 348 24.92 -10.16 4.88
C GLU A 348 25.81 -9.83 6.08
N GLU A 349 26.07 -10.80 6.96
CA GLU A 349 26.88 -10.58 8.15
C GLU A 349 28.30 -10.14 7.79
N GLY A 350 28.94 -10.83 6.83
CA GLY A 350 30.28 -10.49 6.37
C GLY A 350 30.34 -9.07 5.80
N THR A 351 29.36 -8.74 4.95
CA THR A 351 29.22 -7.41 4.34
C THR A 351 29.03 -6.32 5.41
N ALA A 352 28.17 -6.57 6.40
CA ALA A 352 27.94 -5.64 7.50
C ALA A 352 29.21 -5.42 8.35
N ARG A 353 29.98 -6.47 8.61
CA ARG A 353 31.26 -6.39 9.34
C ARG A 353 32.32 -5.61 8.55
N GLU A 354 32.41 -5.81 7.24
CA GLU A 354 33.31 -5.02 6.37
C GLU A 354 32.95 -3.54 6.37
N PHE A 355 31.66 -3.21 6.33
CA PHE A 355 31.20 -1.84 6.45
C PHE A 355 31.50 -1.25 7.84
N TRP A 356 31.33 -2.02 8.91
CA TRP A 356 31.68 -1.59 10.28
C TRP A 356 33.16 -1.26 10.40
N ALA A 357 34.03 -2.13 9.88
CA ALA A 357 35.47 -1.89 9.85
C ALA A 357 35.82 -0.61 9.06
N PHE A 358 35.06 -0.28 8.01
CA PHE A 358 35.23 0.99 7.31
C PHE A 358 34.86 2.20 8.18
N LEU A 359 33.74 2.15 8.91
CA LEU A 359 33.36 3.21 9.84
C LEU A 359 34.40 3.40 10.96
N GLU A 360 34.93 2.30 11.49
CA GLU A 360 35.99 2.31 12.51
C GLU A 360 37.24 3.05 12.01
N ASN A 361 37.70 2.71 10.80
CA ASN A 361 38.93 3.26 10.19
C ASN A 361 38.77 4.67 9.60
N THR A 362 37.55 5.20 9.50
CA THR A 362 37.31 6.55 8.98
C THR A 362 37.49 7.56 10.11
N GLU A 363 38.60 8.31 10.14
CA GLU A 363 38.93 9.22 11.26
C GLU A 363 37.93 10.39 11.38
N GLU A 364 38.00 11.35 10.46
CA GLU A 364 37.14 12.53 10.42
C GLU A 364 36.37 12.56 9.10
N ALA A 365 35.06 12.39 9.18
CA ALA A 365 34.18 12.50 8.03
C ALA A 365 32.81 13.03 8.45
N VAL A 366 32.10 13.60 7.48
CA VAL A 366 30.66 13.88 7.60
C VAL A 366 29.89 12.95 6.68
N TYR A 367 28.92 12.25 7.25
CA TYR A 367 28.04 11.33 6.53
C TYR A 367 26.75 12.05 6.17
N TYR A 368 26.61 12.43 4.91
CA TYR A 368 25.37 12.98 4.37
C TYR A 368 24.38 11.86 4.09
N VAL A 369 23.22 11.92 4.74
CA VAL A 369 22.12 10.98 4.53
C VAL A 369 20.84 11.69 4.12
N TYR A 370 19.94 10.96 3.47
CA TYR A 370 18.70 11.51 2.93
C TYR A 370 17.49 11.30 3.86
N SER A 371 17.64 10.48 4.91
CA SER A 371 16.53 10.18 5.82
C SER A 371 17.00 9.63 7.17
N HIS A 372 16.04 9.37 8.06
CA HIS A 372 16.29 8.61 9.29
C HIS A 372 16.42 7.09 9.07
N LYS A 373 16.16 6.60 7.84
CA LYS A 373 16.21 5.18 7.50
C LYS A 373 17.58 4.62 7.79
N GLU A 374 18.63 5.27 7.31
CA GLU A 374 20.02 4.84 7.40
C GLU A 374 20.40 4.57 8.86
N ARG A 375 20.14 5.53 9.76
CA ARG A 375 20.35 5.39 11.20
C ARG A 375 19.57 4.23 11.81
N SER A 376 18.30 4.07 11.46
CA SER A 376 17.45 2.99 12.02
C SER A 376 17.90 1.61 11.54
N THR A 377 18.29 1.50 10.27
CA THR A 377 18.76 0.26 9.65
C THR A 377 20.12 -0.14 10.21
N LEU A 378 21.06 0.80 10.36
CA LEU A 378 22.35 0.51 11.00
C LEU A 378 22.19 0.04 12.44
N LYS A 379 21.28 0.65 13.21
CA LYS A 379 20.97 0.15 14.56
C LYS A 379 20.47 -1.30 14.52
N HIS A 380 19.58 -1.64 13.59
CA HIS A 380 19.09 -3.02 13.47
C HIS A 380 20.20 -4.00 13.07
N VAL A 381 21.06 -3.63 12.12
CA VAL A 381 22.22 -4.43 11.69
C VAL A 381 23.21 -4.63 12.84
N GLN A 382 23.46 -3.57 13.63
CA GLN A 382 24.30 -3.61 14.82
C GLN A 382 23.78 -4.62 15.83
N GLU A 383 22.49 -4.54 16.19
CA GLU A 383 21.85 -5.45 17.13
C GLU A 383 21.83 -6.90 16.61
N LYS A 384 21.52 -7.08 15.32
CA LYS A 384 21.41 -8.39 14.66
C LYS A 384 22.73 -9.16 14.64
N TYR A 385 23.87 -8.48 14.48
CA TYR A 385 25.19 -9.10 14.35
C TYR A 385 26.15 -8.82 15.51
N ALA A 386 25.64 -8.22 16.59
CA ALA A 386 26.41 -7.82 17.76
C ALA A 386 27.67 -7.01 17.39
N LEU A 387 27.50 -6.00 16.54
CA LEU A 387 28.58 -5.11 16.09
C LEU A 387 28.87 -4.05 17.17
N ASP A 388 30.04 -3.42 17.10
CA ASP A 388 30.49 -2.44 18.10
C ASP A 388 29.58 -1.20 18.13
N GLU A 389 29.04 -0.88 19.32
CA GLU A 389 28.14 0.28 19.52
C GLU A 389 28.92 1.60 19.50
N ALA A 390 30.20 1.61 19.91
CA ALA A 390 31.00 2.83 19.90
C ALA A 390 31.20 3.36 18.46
N THR A 391 31.38 2.45 17.51
CA THR A 391 31.43 2.74 16.07
C THR A 391 30.12 3.35 15.56
N LEU A 392 28.98 2.80 15.97
CA LEU A 392 27.68 3.35 15.59
C LEU A 392 27.44 4.74 16.19
N GLU A 393 27.88 4.97 17.43
CA GLU A 393 27.76 6.26 18.07
C GLU A 393 28.67 7.31 17.42
N LYS A 394 29.90 6.94 17.05
CA LYS A 394 30.79 7.79 16.24
C LYS A 394 30.12 8.18 14.92
N TYR A 395 29.53 7.22 14.20
CA TYR A 395 28.77 7.51 12.97
C TYR A 395 27.63 8.50 13.24
N ARG A 396 26.83 8.31 14.31
CA ARG A 396 25.69 9.19 14.64
C ARG A 396 26.12 10.63 14.94
N LEU A 397 27.31 10.82 15.53
CA LEU A 397 27.87 12.14 15.79
C LEU A 397 28.37 12.84 14.52
N SER A 398 28.74 12.05 13.51
CA SER A 398 29.21 12.51 12.19
C SER A 398 28.12 12.58 11.13
N GLU A 399 26.89 12.14 11.42
CA GLU A 399 25.76 12.12 10.50
C GLU A 399 25.17 13.53 10.32
N PHE A 400 24.98 13.93 9.06
CA PHE A 400 24.25 15.11 8.67
C PHE A 400 23.05 14.71 7.80
N ASP A 401 21.86 14.76 8.40
CA ASP A 401 20.61 14.51 7.70
C ASP A 401 20.25 15.70 6.82
N LEU A 402 20.37 15.51 5.51
CA LEU A 402 20.06 16.52 4.50
C LEU A 402 18.57 16.91 4.50
N TYR A 403 17.68 16.04 4.98
CA TYR A 403 16.25 16.34 5.03
C TYR A 403 15.91 17.26 6.20
N SER A 404 16.47 17.03 7.40
CA SER A 404 16.20 17.90 8.55
C SER A 404 17.13 19.11 8.63
N GLY A 405 18.37 19.00 8.15
CA GLY A 405 19.38 20.07 8.20
C GLY A 405 19.25 21.15 7.12
N LEU A 406 18.51 20.90 6.03
CA LEU A 406 18.34 21.84 4.92
C LEU A 406 16.93 22.45 4.80
N ILE A 407 15.95 22.01 5.60
CA ILE A 407 14.53 22.44 5.48
C ILE A 407 14.20 23.65 6.33
#